data_AF-A0A3D2DMP1-F1
#
_entry.id   AF-A0A3D2DMP1-F1
#
_cell.length_a   1.000
_cell.length_b   1.000
_cell.length_c   1.000
_cell.angle_alpha   90.00
_cell.angle_beta   90.00
_cell.angle_gamma   90.00
#
_symmetry.space_group_name_H-M   'P 1'
#
loop_
_entity.id
_entity.type
_entity.pdbx_description
1 polymer ?
#
loop_
_entity_poly.entity_id
_entity_poly.type
_entity_poly.pdbx_seq_one_letter_code
_entity_poly.pdbx_strand_id
1 'polypeptide(L)'
;MQRRIMMGLFGTKTNSSDDSKDIFGRLGKEEKEGMMVNTLDAAEPAKFSGQTGKENMTSSNGAITDKLEAELNGTEKENVPADTVVKEEPKTELEQISDETAVITSGLVVSGNLDSIGSIDIFGVVDGDVSCKGKLTVSGTINGTTIANEVFANNAQITGDIQARGTVKIGQGTVAVGNITATSAVIAGAVKGNVDVNGPVIIDSSAVIAGDIKSKSVQINNGATIDGRCSQAYSDVDMDAIFNIPGGKAESKAD
;
A
#
# COMPACT_ATOMS: atom_id res chain seq x y z
N MET A 1 -58.08 -5.34 28.68
CA MET A 1 -58.30 -3.89 28.56
C MET A 1 -57.85 -3.47 27.16
N GLN A 2 -58.77 -3.17 26.23
CA GLN A 2 -58.44 -2.79 24.85
C GLN A 2 -58.35 -1.26 24.72
N ARG A 3 -57.46 -0.75 23.87
CA ARG A 3 -57.53 0.65 23.37
C ARG A 3 -57.61 0.62 21.84
N ARG A 4 -58.63 1.27 21.30
CA ARG A 4 -59.01 1.28 19.88
C ARG A 4 -59.58 2.65 19.53
N ILE A 5 -58.77 3.52 18.94
CA ILE A 5 -59.10 4.89 18.55
C ILE A 5 -58.43 5.06 17.17
N MET A 6 -59.17 4.97 16.07
CA MET A 6 -59.81 6.09 15.35
C MET A 6 -58.72 7.04 14.81
N MET A 7 -58.29 6.99 13.54
CA MET A 7 -59.02 7.01 12.26
C MET A 7 -59.74 8.35 12.00
N GLY A 8 -58.98 9.33 11.49
CA GLY A 8 -59.52 10.58 10.94
C GLY A 8 -59.88 10.44 9.45
N LEU A 9 -60.92 11.16 9.03
CA LEU A 9 -61.41 11.24 7.64
C LEU A 9 -61.66 12.73 7.30
N PHE A 10 -62.15 13.02 6.08
CA PHE A 10 -62.25 14.34 5.42
C PHE A 10 -60.87 14.87 4.95
N GLY A 11 -60.64 15.32 3.71
CA GLY A 11 -61.54 15.49 2.54
C GLY A 11 -62.09 16.93 2.44
N THR A 12 -61.97 17.67 1.33
CA THR A 12 -61.51 17.37 -0.05
C THR A 12 -60.72 18.60 -0.61
N LYS A 13 -60.48 18.95 -1.90
CA LYS A 13 -61.10 18.62 -3.21
C LYS A 13 -60.21 19.07 -4.41
N THR A 14 -60.74 18.89 -5.63
CA THR A 14 -60.49 19.58 -6.94
C THR A 14 -59.71 20.92 -6.90
N ASN A 15 -58.86 21.29 -7.87
CA ASN A 15 -58.78 20.95 -9.32
C ASN A 15 -57.32 21.19 -9.82
N SER A 16 -56.87 20.90 -11.06
CA SER A 16 -57.47 20.46 -12.33
C SER A 16 -56.42 19.84 -13.28
N SER A 17 -56.90 19.29 -14.42
CA SER A 17 -56.20 19.05 -15.71
C SER A 17 -55.02 18.07 -15.75
N ASP A 18 -55.25 16.96 -16.45
CA ASP A 18 -54.25 16.06 -16.99
C ASP A 18 -53.33 16.73 -18.02
N ASP A 19 -52.08 16.27 -18.12
CA ASP A 19 -51.36 16.21 -19.41
C ASP A 19 -50.21 15.18 -19.30
N SER A 20 -50.51 13.91 -19.62
CA SER A 20 -49.54 12.80 -19.56
C SER A 20 -49.23 12.26 -20.96
N LYS A 21 -48.23 12.87 -21.64
CA LYS A 21 -47.62 12.30 -22.86
C LYS A 21 -46.28 12.95 -23.27
N ASP A 22 -45.47 12.14 -23.95
CA ASP A 22 -44.54 12.50 -25.02
C ASP A 22 -43.39 13.49 -24.75
N ILE A 23 -42.41 13.09 -23.91
CA ILE A 23 -41.02 13.61 -23.97
C ILE A 23 -39.98 12.47 -24.02
N PHE A 24 -40.21 11.48 -24.89
CA PHE A 24 -39.18 10.52 -25.31
C PHE A 24 -39.24 10.33 -26.83
N GLY A 25 -38.47 11.13 -27.58
CA GLY A 25 -38.37 10.96 -29.02
C GLY A 25 -37.77 12.13 -29.79
N ARG A 26 -36.42 12.17 -29.91
CA ARG A 26 -35.67 12.59 -31.12
C ARG A 26 -34.14 12.57 -30.91
N LEU A 27 -33.56 11.40 -31.14
CA LEU A 27 -32.21 11.12 -31.68
C LEU A 27 -32.14 9.58 -31.72
N GLY A 28 -31.69 8.89 -32.76
CA GLY A 28 -31.38 9.21 -34.15
C GLY A 28 -31.14 7.86 -34.83
N LYS A 29 -31.73 7.57 -36.00
CA LYS A 29 -31.67 6.22 -36.58
C LYS A 29 -30.32 5.95 -37.25
N GLU A 30 -29.72 4.82 -36.94
CA GLU A 30 -28.95 4.02 -37.92
C GLU A 30 -29.02 2.54 -37.53
N GLU A 31 -29.41 1.68 -38.48
CA GLU A 31 -29.46 0.22 -38.34
C GLU A 31 -28.73 -0.39 -39.53
N LYS A 32 -27.77 -1.30 -39.30
CA LYS A 32 -27.81 -2.68 -39.83
C LYS A 32 -26.62 -3.57 -39.46
N GLU A 33 -26.96 -4.83 -39.20
CA GLU A 33 -26.27 -6.08 -39.58
C GLU A 33 -24.75 -6.23 -39.36
N GLY A 34 -24.37 -7.19 -38.50
CA GLY A 34 -22.97 -7.60 -38.36
C GLY A 34 -22.64 -8.53 -37.18
N MET A 35 -23.33 -9.68 -37.03
CA MET A 35 -22.89 -10.70 -36.06
C MET A 35 -21.62 -11.40 -36.56
N MET A 36 -20.45 -11.05 -36.00
CA MET A 36 -19.19 -11.73 -36.28
C MET A 36 -18.83 -12.72 -35.16
N VAL A 37 -19.24 -13.97 -35.34
CA VAL A 37 -18.71 -15.11 -34.59
C VAL A 37 -17.32 -15.43 -35.14
N ASN A 38 -16.29 -15.41 -34.30
CA ASN A 38 -14.92 -15.71 -34.72
C ASN A 38 -14.48 -17.10 -34.24
N THR A 39 -15.10 -18.14 -34.80
CA THR A 39 -14.71 -19.55 -34.63
C THR A 39 -13.98 -20.02 -35.89
N LEU A 40 -12.65 -19.97 -35.86
CA LEU A 40 -11.82 -20.52 -36.94
C LEU A 40 -11.63 -22.03 -36.71
N ASP A 41 -12.55 -22.82 -37.27
CA ASP A 41 -12.43 -24.28 -37.39
C ASP A 41 -11.62 -24.68 -38.65
N ALA A 42 -11.15 -25.92 -38.69
CA ALA A 42 -10.16 -26.39 -39.65
C ALA A 42 -10.71 -26.78 -41.04
N ALA A 43 -9.90 -26.59 -42.09
CA ALA A 43 -10.12 -27.19 -43.40
C ALA A 43 -8.79 -27.44 -44.16
N GLU A 44 -8.31 -28.67 -44.11
CA GLU A 44 -7.50 -29.29 -45.18
C GLU A 44 -8.40 -29.59 -46.42
N PRO A 45 -7.90 -29.89 -47.66
CA PRO A 45 -6.66 -30.64 -47.92
C PRO A 45 -5.86 -30.37 -49.24
N ALA A 46 -4.79 -31.16 -49.39
CA ALA A 46 -4.37 -31.88 -50.63
C ALA A 46 -3.22 -31.36 -51.55
N LYS A 47 -2.16 -32.20 -51.58
CA LYS A 47 -1.36 -32.69 -52.75
C LYS A 47 -0.04 -32.00 -53.20
N PHE A 48 1.06 -32.63 -52.75
CA PHE A 48 2.00 -33.43 -53.58
C PHE A 48 3.06 -32.74 -54.47
N SER A 49 4.31 -32.68 -53.99
CA SER A 49 5.53 -33.30 -54.57
C SER A 49 6.76 -32.88 -53.73
N GLY A 50 7.86 -33.65 -53.60
CA GLY A 50 8.18 -34.99 -54.11
C GLY A 50 9.24 -35.72 -53.24
N GLN A 51 9.75 -36.88 -53.69
CA GLN A 51 10.78 -37.70 -53.02
C GLN A 51 12.19 -37.07 -53.20
N THR A 52 13.29 -37.42 -52.51
CA THR A 52 13.89 -38.68 -51.98
C THR A 52 14.94 -38.32 -50.89
N GLY A 53 15.42 -39.15 -49.95
CA GLY A 53 15.25 -40.57 -49.57
C GLY A 53 16.01 -40.84 -48.23
N LYS A 54 15.66 -41.84 -47.39
CA LYS A 54 16.16 -43.25 -47.38
C LYS A 54 17.62 -43.43 -46.85
N GLU A 55 18.00 -44.29 -45.87
CA GLU A 55 17.27 -45.22 -44.94
C GLU A 55 18.01 -45.50 -43.59
N ASN A 56 17.22 -45.73 -42.53
CA ASN A 56 17.32 -46.68 -41.39
C ASN A 56 18.64 -47.40 -40.96
N MET A 57 19.04 -47.16 -39.69
CA MET A 57 19.00 -48.10 -38.52
C MET A 57 19.56 -49.55 -38.61
N THR A 58 20.51 -49.91 -37.72
CA THR A 58 20.70 -51.28 -37.14
C THR A 58 21.58 -51.31 -35.86
N SER A 59 21.06 -51.98 -34.81
CA SER A 59 21.66 -52.71 -33.66
C SER A 59 22.97 -52.33 -32.91
N SER A 60 22.79 -51.97 -31.63
CA SER A 60 23.31 -52.64 -30.39
C SER A 60 24.79 -52.59 -29.94
N ASN A 61 24.93 -52.56 -28.59
CA ASN A 61 26.06 -52.94 -27.71
C ASN A 61 27.22 -51.94 -27.48
N GLY A 62 27.54 -51.69 -26.20
CA GLY A 62 28.71 -50.92 -25.75
C GLY A 62 28.56 -50.43 -24.30
N ALA A 63 29.30 -51.03 -23.35
CA ALA A 63 29.15 -50.88 -21.90
C ALA A 63 29.15 -49.44 -21.33
N ILE A 64 28.35 -49.23 -20.26
CA ILE A 64 28.50 -48.12 -19.31
C ILE A 64 29.41 -48.58 -18.17
N THR A 65 30.36 -47.75 -17.75
CA THR A 65 31.17 -47.97 -16.54
C THR A 65 31.38 -46.67 -15.75
N ASP A 66 30.53 -46.48 -14.73
CA ASP A 66 30.84 -46.05 -13.36
C ASP A 66 32.10 -45.20 -13.05
N LYS A 67 31.85 -44.08 -12.34
CA LYS A 67 32.71 -43.43 -11.31
C LYS A 67 33.96 -42.70 -11.86
N LEU A 68 34.57 -41.70 -11.18
CA LEU A 68 34.54 -41.28 -9.77
C LEU A 68 34.25 -39.77 -9.58
N GLU A 69 34.03 -39.38 -8.32
CA GLU A 69 33.95 -38.00 -7.83
C GLU A 69 35.32 -37.48 -7.29
N ALA A 70 35.31 -36.23 -6.84
CA ALA A 70 36.42 -35.39 -6.35
C ALA A 70 37.51 -36.00 -5.45
N GLU A 71 38.70 -35.40 -5.51
CA GLU A 71 39.70 -35.39 -4.43
C GLU A 71 40.19 -33.95 -4.13
N LEU A 72 40.84 -33.78 -2.97
CA LEU A 72 41.25 -32.49 -2.38
C LEU A 72 42.71 -32.53 -1.90
N ASN A 73 43.24 -31.32 -1.65
CA ASN A 73 44.18 -30.98 -0.56
C ASN A 73 45.71 -31.00 -0.80
N GLY A 74 46.40 -30.06 -0.11
CA GLY A 74 47.87 -29.96 0.02
C GLY A 74 48.58 -28.98 -0.94
N THR A 75 49.60 -28.19 -0.56
CA THR A 75 50.18 -27.90 0.77
C THR A 75 50.90 -26.52 0.77
N GLU A 76 50.98 -25.87 1.94
CA GLU A 76 51.77 -24.68 2.37
C GLU A 76 52.99 -24.23 1.49
N LYS A 77 53.36 -22.95 1.30
CA LYS A 77 53.85 -21.98 2.32
C LYS A 77 54.05 -20.52 1.82
N GLU A 78 53.91 -19.59 2.77
CA GLU A 78 54.74 -18.38 3.05
C GLU A 78 55.38 -17.57 1.90
N ASN A 79 54.92 -16.31 1.74
CA ASN A 79 55.81 -15.17 1.55
C ASN A 79 55.14 -13.85 2.02
N VAL A 80 55.90 -12.95 2.64
CA VAL A 80 55.46 -11.60 3.05
C VAL A 80 56.60 -10.62 2.74
N PRO A 81 56.33 -9.50 2.05
CA PRO A 81 56.67 -8.23 2.71
C PRO A 81 55.80 -7.01 2.36
N ALA A 82 55.86 -6.02 3.25
CA ALA A 82 55.76 -4.57 3.02
C ALA A 82 54.41 -3.94 2.58
N ASP A 83 53.78 -3.28 3.55
CA ASP A 83 53.15 -1.95 3.48
C ASP A 83 52.48 -1.47 2.18
N THR A 84 51.16 -1.27 2.26
CA THR A 84 50.61 0.03 1.84
C THR A 84 49.43 0.41 2.74
N VAL A 85 49.59 1.45 3.56
CA VAL A 85 48.52 1.95 4.44
C VAL A 85 47.48 2.71 3.59
N VAL A 86 46.40 2.02 3.21
CA VAL A 86 45.17 2.64 2.72
C VAL A 86 44.17 2.77 3.87
N LYS A 87 43.60 3.97 4.03
CA LYS A 87 42.74 4.33 5.16
C LYS A 87 41.45 3.51 5.14
N GLU A 88 41.08 2.97 6.28
CA GLU A 88 39.71 2.53 6.52
C GLU A 88 38.82 3.75 6.79
N GLU A 89 38.24 4.30 5.71
CA GLU A 89 37.05 5.13 5.84
C GLU A 89 35.84 4.19 6.08
N PRO A 90 34.96 4.48 7.04
CA PRO A 90 33.88 3.58 7.42
C PRO A 90 32.89 3.45 6.26
N LYS A 91 32.92 2.32 5.58
CA LYS A 91 31.92 1.98 4.57
C LYS A 91 30.57 1.84 5.26
N THR A 92 29.70 2.82 5.06
CA THR A 92 28.28 2.67 5.34
C THR A 92 27.77 1.47 4.56
N GLU A 93 27.40 0.41 5.27
CA GLU A 93 26.66 -0.71 4.68
C GLU A 93 25.28 -0.19 4.27
N LEU A 94 25.18 0.22 3.00
CA LEU A 94 23.89 0.39 2.36
C LEU A 94 23.21 -0.97 2.41
N GLU A 95 22.17 -1.11 3.24
CA GLU A 95 21.30 -2.29 3.19
C GLU A 95 20.90 -2.48 1.72
N GLN A 96 21.17 -3.66 1.16
CA GLN A 96 20.88 -3.94 -0.25
C GLN A 96 19.36 -4.04 -0.43
N ILE A 97 18.71 -2.88 -0.60
CA ILE A 97 17.31 -2.81 -1.04
C ILE A 97 17.30 -3.36 -2.47
N SER A 98 16.45 -4.35 -2.70
CA SER A 98 16.28 -4.93 -4.02
C SER A 98 15.30 -4.07 -4.83
N ASP A 99 15.61 -3.77 -6.09
CA ASP A 99 14.70 -3.08 -7.01
C ASP A 99 13.53 -3.97 -7.46
N GLU A 100 13.47 -5.23 -7.01
CA GLU A 100 12.34 -6.12 -7.26
C GLU A 100 11.06 -5.65 -6.55
N THR A 101 9.91 -5.92 -7.19
CA THR A 101 8.59 -5.61 -6.63
C THR A 101 7.73 -6.87 -6.66
N ALA A 102 7.38 -7.39 -5.48
CA ALA A 102 6.43 -8.49 -5.36
C ALA A 102 4.99 -7.96 -5.49
N VAL A 103 4.16 -8.60 -6.32
CA VAL A 103 2.78 -8.14 -6.58
C VAL A 103 1.77 -9.18 -6.11
N ILE A 104 0.97 -8.83 -5.10
CA ILE A 104 -0.14 -9.64 -4.60
C ILE A 104 -1.42 -9.19 -5.29
N THR A 105 -1.88 -9.96 -6.26
CA THR A 105 -3.07 -9.64 -7.08
C THR A 105 -4.36 -9.73 -6.27
N SER A 106 -5.43 -9.07 -6.74
CA SER A 106 -6.71 -8.95 -6.01
C SER A 106 -7.43 -10.27 -5.73
N GLY A 107 -7.14 -11.32 -6.50
CA GLY A 107 -7.67 -12.68 -6.28
C GLY A 107 -6.81 -13.56 -5.36
N LEU A 108 -5.66 -13.07 -4.89
CA LEU A 108 -4.76 -13.80 -4.00
C LEU A 108 -5.07 -13.48 -2.54
N VAL A 109 -5.20 -14.53 -1.73
CA VAL A 109 -5.23 -14.46 -0.27
C VAL A 109 -3.94 -15.07 0.26
N VAL A 110 -3.13 -14.25 0.92
CA VAL A 110 -1.93 -14.70 1.64
C VAL A 110 -2.34 -14.94 3.10
N SER A 111 -1.97 -16.10 3.65
CA SER A 111 -2.12 -16.42 5.07
C SER A 111 -0.76 -16.80 5.63
N GLY A 112 -0.33 -16.11 6.67
CA GLY A 112 1.06 -16.13 7.17
C GLY A 112 1.87 -14.91 6.74
N ASN A 113 3.07 -14.80 7.31
CA ASN A 113 3.86 -13.57 7.26
C ASN A 113 4.64 -13.43 5.95
N LEU A 114 4.76 -12.19 5.47
CA LEU A 114 5.56 -11.79 4.33
C LEU A 114 6.84 -11.10 4.82
N ASP A 115 7.99 -11.44 4.22
CA ASP A 115 9.23 -10.70 4.38
C ASP A 115 9.89 -10.49 3.01
N SER A 116 10.34 -9.27 2.73
CA SER A 116 10.91 -8.89 1.42
C SER A 116 12.06 -7.89 1.55
N ILE A 117 13.11 -8.14 0.77
CA ILE A 117 14.27 -7.25 0.66
C ILE A 117 13.96 -6.08 -0.31
N GLY A 118 12.98 -6.24 -1.20
CA GLY A 118 12.55 -5.23 -2.15
C GLY A 118 11.25 -4.53 -1.76
N SER A 119 10.48 -4.15 -2.77
CA SER A 119 9.17 -3.50 -2.65
C SER A 119 8.02 -4.51 -2.75
N ILE A 120 6.83 -4.15 -2.27
CA ILE A 120 5.62 -4.98 -2.37
C ILE A 120 4.42 -4.11 -2.76
N ASP A 121 3.63 -4.54 -3.75
CA ASP A 121 2.34 -3.96 -4.11
C ASP A 121 1.20 -4.95 -3.77
N ILE A 122 0.28 -4.57 -2.89
CA ILE A 122 -0.77 -5.43 -2.32
C ILE A 122 -2.15 -4.97 -2.77
N PHE A 123 -2.76 -5.71 -3.71
CA PHE A 123 -4.13 -5.54 -4.18
C PHE A 123 -5.10 -6.60 -3.61
N GLY A 124 -4.58 -7.73 -3.13
CA GLY A 124 -5.34 -8.86 -2.56
C GLY A 124 -5.62 -8.72 -1.06
N VAL A 125 -5.70 -9.86 -0.39
CA VAL A 125 -5.84 -9.94 1.08
C VAL A 125 -4.59 -10.57 1.68
N VAL A 126 -4.06 -9.97 2.74
CA VAL A 126 -2.98 -10.53 3.56
C VAL A 126 -3.45 -10.67 4.99
N ASP A 127 -3.32 -11.88 5.53
CA ASP A 127 -3.67 -12.25 6.90
C ASP A 127 -2.40 -12.78 7.59
N GLY A 128 -1.64 -11.87 8.19
CA GLY A 128 -0.27 -12.06 8.66
C GLY A 128 0.54 -10.76 8.66
N ASP A 129 1.69 -10.76 9.33
CA ASP A 129 2.57 -9.58 9.37
C ASP A 129 3.30 -9.37 8.02
N VAL A 130 3.54 -8.11 7.66
CA VAL A 130 4.21 -7.71 6.40
C VAL A 130 5.48 -6.94 6.72
N SER A 131 6.63 -7.50 6.36
CA SER A 131 7.95 -6.86 6.43
C SER A 131 8.47 -6.56 5.02
N CYS A 132 8.91 -5.33 4.77
CA CYS A 132 9.70 -5.01 3.58
C CYS A 132 10.75 -3.92 3.82
N LYS A 133 11.90 -4.01 3.15
CA LYS A 133 12.96 -2.97 3.22
C LYS A 133 12.78 -1.85 2.18
N GLY A 134 12.04 -2.11 1.10
CA GLY A 134 11.70 -1.12 0.08
C GLY A 134 10.40 -0.35 0.36
N LYS A 135 9.65 -0.10 -0.71
CA LYS A 135 8.34 0.58 -0.68
C LYS A 135 7.20 -0.43 -0.58
N LEU A 136 6.23 -0.14 0.28
CA LEU A 136 4.97 -0.87 0.35
C LEU A 136 3.84 -0.03 -0.28
N THR A 137 3.18 -0.54 -1.31
CA THR A 137 1.91 -0.01 -1.79
C THR A 137 0.77 -0.93 -1.36
N VAL A 138 -0.31 -0.38 -0.83
CA VAL A 138 -1.49 -1.14 -0.41
C VAL A 138 -2.75 -0.55 -1.05
N SER A 139 -3.55 -1.40 -1.68
CA SER A 139 -4.90 -1.12 -2.15
C SER A 139 -5.89 -2.26 -1.91
N GLY A 140 -5.44 -3.31 -1.22
CA GLY A 140 -6.25 -4.43 -0.74
C GLY A 140 -6.54 -4.35 0.76
N THR A 141 -6.58 -5.51 1.41
CA THR A 141 -6.78 -5.63 2.87
C THR A 141 -5.57 -6.28 3.54
N ILE A 142 -5.11 -5.72 4.66
CA ILE A 142 -4.05 -6.30 5.51
C ILE A 142 -4.58 -6.44 6.94
N ASN A 143 -4.47 -7.64 7.50
CA ASN A 143 -4.66 -7.91 8.92
C ASN A 143 -3.32 -8.36 9.51
N GLY A 144 -2.67 -7.53 10.31
CA GLY A 144 -1.33 -7.82 10.87
C GLY A 144 -0.44 -6.59 10.99
N THR A 145 0.73 -6.77 11.58
CA THR A 145 1.72 -5.71 11.75
C THR A 145 2.36 -5.36 10.40
N THR A 146 2.40 -4.09 10.05
CA THR A 146 2.98 -3.62 8.77
C THR A 146 4.29 -2.87 9.04
N ILE A 147 5.42 -3.42 8.60
CA ILE A 147 6.77 -2.86 8.78
C ILE A 147 7.37 -2.56 7.41
N ALA A 148 7.68 -1.29 7.13
CA ALA A 148 8.24 -0.87 5.85
C ALA A 148 9.30 0.24 6.01
N ASN A 149 10.00 0.59 4.91
CA ASN A 149 10.68 1.87 4.84
C ASN A 149 9.71 3.00 4.48
N GLU A 150 8.91 2.82 3.43
CA GLU A 150 7.79 3.72 3.07
C GLU A 150 6.48 2.96 2.87
N VAL A 151 5.36 3.52 3.35
CA VAL A 151 4.00 2.95 3.20
C VAL A 151 3.11 3.89 2.39
N PHE A 152 2.46 3.38 1.35
CA PHE A 152 1.52 4.09 0.49
C PHE A 152 0.19 3.32 0.42
N ALA A 153 -0.78 3.70 1.25
CA ALA A 153 -2.05 2.99 1.35
C ALA A 153 -3.18 3.78 0.66
N ASN A 154 -3.62 3.36 -0.52
CA ASN A 154 -4.66 4.02 -1.34
C ASN A 154 -5.88 3.09 -1.50
N ASN A 155 -7.07 3.51 -1.04
CA ASN A 155 -8.28 2.68 -1.01
C ASN A 155 -8.08 1.32 -0.29
N ALA A 156 -7.24 1.28 0.74
CA ALA A 156 -6.89 0.07 1.48
C ALA A 156 -7.64 -0.08 2.81
N GLN A 157 -7.69 -1.29 3.35
CA GLN A 157 -8.10 -1.53 4.74
C GLN A 157 -6.93 -2.18 5.49
N ILE A 158 -6.40 -1.50 6.51
CA ILE A 158 -5.26 -1.99 7.30
C ILE A 158 -5.70 -2.10 8.76
N THR A 159 -5.66 -3.32 9.30
CA THR A 159 -6.01 -3.63 10.70
C THR A 159 -4.78 -4.19 11.40
N GLY A 160 -4.13 -3.36 12.23
CA GLY A 160 -2.85 -3.65 12.86
C GLY A 160 -1.95 -2.42 12.92
N ASP A 161 -0.84 -2.51 13.65
CA ASP A 161 0.10 -1.40 13.82
C ASP A 161 0.97 -1.20 12.58
N ILE A 162 1.19 0.05 12.19
CA ILE A 162 1.97 0.45 11.01
C ILE A 162 3.27 1.10 11.49
N GLN A 163 4.41 0.53 11.14
CA GLN A 163 5.75 1.02 11.47
C GLN A 163 6.52 1.33 10.18
N ALA A 164 6.77 2.61 9.91
CA ALA A 164 7.59 3.05 8.78
C ALA A 164 8.88 3.70 9.26
N ARG A 165 10.03 3.30 8.69
CA ARG A 165 11.31 3.97 8.99
C ARG A 165 11.35 5.39 8.42
N GLY A 166 10.81 5.59 7.22
CA GLY A 166 10.70 6.86 6.53
C GLY A 166 9.29 7.46 6.58
N THR A 167 8.51 7.24 5.52
CA THR A 167 7.28 8.00 5.25
C THR A 167 6.03 7.12 5.21
N VAL A 168 4.95 7.55 5.87
CA VAL A 168 3.60 6.98 5.69
C VAL A 168 2.73 7.93 4.86
N LYS A 169 2.04 7.41 3.86
CA LYS A 169 1.03 8.13 3.07
C LYS A 169 -0.26 7.33 3.05
N ILE A 170 -1.24 7.78 3.84
CA ILE A 170 -2.61 7.26 3.85
C ILE A 170 -3.41 8.07 2.84
N GLY A 171 -3.68 7.51 1.66
CA GLY A 171 -4.51 8.12 0.62
C GLY A 171 -6.00 8.11 0.95
N GLN A 172 -6.79 8.73 0.07
CA GLN A 172 -8.25 8.73 0.16
C GLN A 172 -8.85 7.32 0.04
N GLY A 173 -10.02 7.11 0.64
CA GLY A 173 -10.71 5.83 0.69
C GLY A 173 -10.06 4.77 1.59
N THR A 174 -8.86 5.02 2.12
CA THR A 174 -8.17 4.10 3.04
C THR A 174 -8.72 4.22 4.45
N VAL A 175 -8.83 3.07 5.13
CA VAL A 175 -9.13 2.97 6.57
C VAL A 175 -7.98 2.25 7.27
N ALA A 176 -7.29 2.93 8.18
CA ALA A 176 -6.26 2.34 9.04
C ALA A 176 -6.76 2.25 10.49
N VAL A 177 -6.67 1.06 11.09
CA VAL A 177 -7.10 0.78 12.48
C VAL A 177 -5.95 0.14 13.24
N GLY A 178 -5.26 0.95 14.04
CA GLY A 178 -4.01 0.60 14.72
C GLY A 178 -3.18 1.85 15.02
N ASN A 179 -2.04 1.69 15.68
CA ASN A 179 -1.11 2.79 15.92
C ASN A 179 -0.20 2.96 14.69
N ILE A 180 0.18 4.21 14.38
CA ILE A 180 1.07 4.55 13.27
C ILE A 180 2.33 5.20 13.82
N THR A 181 3.49 4.57 13.59
CA THR A 181 4.81 5.09 13.97
C THR A 181 5.62 5.41 12.72
N ALA A 182 6.09 6.65 12.56
CA ALA A 182 6.83 7.07 11.36
C ALA A 182 7.84 8.21 11.60
N THR A 183 8.69 8.49 10.60
CA THR A 183 9.51 9.72 10.58
C THR A 183 8.76 10.89 9.95
N SER A 184 7.91 10.66 8.95
CA SER A 184 6.94 11.66 8.47
C SER A 184 5.63 11.02 7.99
N ALA A 185 4.53 11.78 8.00
CA ALA A 185 3.22 11.26 7.61
C ALA A 185 2.40 12.25 6.77
N VAL A 186 1.69 11.72 5.78
CA VAL A 186 0.63 12.42 5.03
C VAL A 186 -0.65 11.60 5.15
N ILE A 187 -1.74 12.21 5.61
CA ILE A 187 -3.00 11.52 5.90
C ILE A 187 -4.14 12.21 5.13
N ALA A 188 -4.84 11.47 4.28
CA ALA A 188 -6.02 11.87 3.50
C ALA A 188 -7.16 10.83 3.59
N GLY A 189 -7.00 9.80 4.40
CA GLY A 189 -8.01 8.76 4.67
C GLY A 189 -8.49 8.77 6.12
N ALA A 190 -9.19 7.71 6.52
CA ALA A 190 -9.61 7.50 7.89
C ALA A 190 -8.52 6.77 8.71
N VAL A 191 -8.18 7.31 9.88
CA VAL A 191 -7.20 6.70 10.81
C VAL A 191 -7.84 6.60 12.19
N LYS A 192 -7.78 5.41 12.79
CA LYS A 192 -8.28 5.15 14.15
C LYS A 192 -7.20 4.49 15.01
N GLY A 193 -6.66 5.24 15.96
CA GLY A 193 -5.52 4.87 16.78
C GLY A 193 -4.55 6.04 16.94
N ASN A 194 -3.44 5.80 17.64
CA ASN A 194 -2.48 6.87 17.94
C ASN A 194 -1.47 7.04 16.79
N VAL A 195 -1.15 8.28 16.46
CA VAL A 195 -0.18 8.65 15.43
C VAL A 195 1.05 9.23 16.11
N ASP A 196 2.21 8.59 15.98
CA ASP A 196 3.46 8.96 16.64
C ASP A 196 4.56 9.21 15.59
N VAL A 197 4.85 10.50 15.32
CA VAL A 197 5.65 10.89 14.15
C VAL A 197 6.75 11.89 14.54
N ASN A 198 8.01 11.47 14.40
CA ASN A 198 9.16 12.28 14.85
C ASN A 198 9.43 13.54 14.01
N GLY A 199 8.73 13.71 12.89
CA GLY A 199 8.87 14.83 11.95
C GLY A 199 7.52 15.52 11.63
N PRO A 200 7.35 16.04 10.40
CA PRO A 200 6.13 16.72 10.00
C PRO A 200 4.98 15.74 9.70
N VAL A 201 3.78 16.13 10.13
CA VAL A 201 2.51 15.47 9.76
C VAL A 201 1.68 16.43 8.92
N ILE A 202 1.24 16.01 7.73
CA ILE A 202 0.33 16.76 6.87
C ILE A 202 -1.02 16.03 6.84
N ILE A 203 -2.08 16.72 7.24
CA ILE A 203 -3.44 16.19 7.33
C ILE A 203 -4.27 16.89 6.26
N ASP A 204 -4.77 16.13 5.29
CA ASP A 204 -5.47 16.65 4.13
C ASP A 204 -6.97 16.90 4.37
N SER A 205 -7.57 17.71 3.49
CA SER A 205 -9.00 18.08 3.41
C SER A 205 -10.03 16.96 3.55
N SER A 206 -9.61 15.71 3.39
CA SER A 206 -10.42 14.49 3.36
C SER A 206 -10.14 13.53 4.52
N ALA A 207 -9.19 13.87 5.39
CA ALA A 207 -8.78 13.03 6.51
C ALA A 207 -9.77 13.05 7.67
N VAL A 208 -9.95 11.88 8.30
CA VAL A 208 -10.69 11.73 9.56
C VAL A 208 -9.83 10.94 10.53
N ILE A 209 -9.31 11.59 11.58
CA ILE A 209 -8.44 10.96 12.58
C ILE A 209 -9.19 10.85 13.91
N ALA A 210 -9.27 9.65 14.47
CA ALA A 210 -9.86 9.36 15.77
C ALA A 210 -8.81 8.71 16.69
N GLY A 211 -8.17 9.53 17.52
CA GLY A 211 -7.03 9.16 18.37
C GLY A 211 -6.03 10.31 18.58
N ASP A 212 -5.05 10.08 19.45
CA ASP A 212 -4.05 11.10 19.80
C ASP A 212 -2.95 11.19 18.74
N ILE A 213 -2.50 12.42 18.44
CA ILE A 213 -1.44 12.71 17.47
C ILE A 213 -0.25 13.32 18.21
N LYS A 214 0.89 12.64 18.20
CA LYS A 214 2.20 13.19 18.58
C LYS A 214 3.00 13.50 17.33
N SER A 215 3.52 14.73 17.23
CA SER A 215 4.36 15.14 16.09
C SER A 215 5.49 16.10 16.48
N LYS A 216 6.41 16.38 15.55
CA LYS A 216 7.31 17.55 15.63
C LYS A 216 6.66 18.83 15.10
N SER A 217 5.81 18.70 14.09
CA SER A 217 4.95 19.75 13.57
C SER A 217 3.72 19.14 12.89
N VAL A 218 2.63 19.90 12.81
CA VAL A 218 1.40 19.48 12.10
C VAL A 218 0.92 20.58 11.17
N GLN A 219 0.56 20.19 9.94
CA GLN A 219 -0.20 21.01 8.99
C GLN A 219 -1.58 20.38 8.82
N ILE A 220 -2.62 21.21 8.91
CA ILE A 220 -4.02 20.78 8.78
C ILE A 220 -4.65 21.56 7.63
N ASN A 221 -5.06 20.85 6.56
CA ASN A 221 -5.75 21.43 5.42
C ASN A 221 -7.27 21.54 5.71
N ASN A 222 -7.93 22.52 5.08
CA ASN A 222 -9.37 22.78 5.27
C ASN A 222 -10.22 21.55 4.92
N GLY A 223 -11.03 21.08 5.87
CA GLY A 223 -11.91 19.90 5.73
C GLY A 223 -11.48 18.70 6.58
N ALA A 224 -10.21 18.64 6.98
CA ALA A 224 -9.69 17.63 7.91
C ALA A 224 -10.48 17.62 9.24
N THR A 225 -10.85 16.44 9.71
CA THR A 225 -11.50 16.22 11.02
C THR A 225 -10.58 15.44 11.94
N ILE A 226 -10.39 15.93 13.17
CA ILE A 226 -9.55 15.30 14.19
C ILE A 226 -10.35 15.22 15.50
N ASP A 227 -10.52 14.02 16.03
CA ASP A 227 -11.16 13.71 17.31
C ASP A 227 -10.13 13.02 18.22
N GLY A 228 -9.48 13.81 19.08
CA GLY A 228 -8.37 13.37 19.92
C GLY A 228 -7.41 14.51 20.26
N ARG A 229 -6.35 14.22 21.02
CA ARG A 229 -5.36 15.21 21.44
C ARG A 229 -4.20 15.29 20.44
N CYS A 230 -4.08 16.42 19.75
CA CYS A 230 -2.83 16.79 19.08
C CYS A 230 -1.83 17.35 20.10
N SER A 231 -0.58 16.87 20.07
CA SER A 231 0.51 17.31 20.95
C SER A 231 1.83 17.33 20.18
N GLN A 232 2.44 18.51 20.05
CA GLN A 232 3.70 18.66 19.32
C GLN A 232 4.88 18.35 20.26
N ALA A 233 5.04 17.07 20.62
CA ALA A 233 5.97 16.60 21.65
C ALA A 233 7.45 16.58 21.21
N TYR A 234 7.72 16.64 19.91
CA TYR A 234 9.07 16.58 19.33
C TYR A 234 9.58 17.94 18.79
N SER A 235 8.86 19.02 19.07
CA SER A 235 9.21 20.39 18.67
C SER A 235 10.36 20.96 19.49
N ASP A 236 11.30 21.63 18.83
CA ASP A 236 12.42 22.33 19.50
C ASP A 236 12.00 23.70 20.09
N VAL A 237 10.73 23.84 20.49
CA VAL A 237 10.10 25.11 20.87
C VAL A 237 10.06 25.23 22.39
N ASP A 238 11.01 25.99 22.94
CA ASP A 238 11.01 26.40 24.34
C ASP A 238 9.88 27.42 24.59
N MET A 239 8.84 26.98 25.30
CA MET A 239 7.70 27.82 25.66
C MET A 239 8.06 28.85 26.75
N ASP A 240 8.92 28.47 27.70
CA ASP A 240 9.28 29.32 28.83
C ASP A 240 10.13 30.52 28.36
N ALA A 241 11.02 30.29 27.37
CA ALA A 241 11.77 31.35 26.71
C ALA A 241 10.89 32.32 25.90
N ILE A 242 9.75 31.86 25.34
CA ILE A 242 8.84 32.68 24.54
C ILE A 242 7.89 33.50 25.42
N PHE A 243 7.36 32.93 26.51
CA PHE A 243 6.38 33.60 27.37
C PHE A 243 7.00 34.46 28.49
N ASN A 244 8.30 34.34 28.75
CA ASN A 244 9.02 35.20 29.70
C ASN A 244 9.27 36.61 29.11
N ILE A 245 8.26 37.49 29.17
CA ILE A 245 8.35 38.88 28.70
C ILE A 245 9.16 39.72 29.71
N PRO A 246 10.35 40.25 29.35
CA PRO A 246 11.17 41.08 30.24
C PRO A 246 10.61 42.52 30.33
N GLY A 247 9.52 42.67 31.07
CA GLY A 247 8.83 43.96 31.23
C GLY A 247 7.66 43.97 32.21
N GLY A 248 7.22 42.81 32.71
CA GLY A 248 6.22 42.73 33.77
C GLY A 248 6.72 43.29 35.10
N LYS A 249 6.50 44.58 35.35
CA LYS A 249 6.81 45.23 36.63
C LYS A 249 6.12 44.50 37.79
N ALA A 250 6.90 43.77 38.57
CA ALA A 250 6.55 43.50 39.96
C ALA A 250 6.79 44.78 40.77
N GLU A 251 5.77 45.66 40.83
CA GLU A 251 5.79 46.81 41.74
C GLU A 251 5.63 46.30 43.18
N SER A 252 6.75 45.95 43.81
CA SER A 252 6.82 45.65 45.24
C SER A 252 6.26 46.85 46.01
N LYS A 253 5.17 46.64 46.74
CA LYS A 253 4.62 47.66 47.63
C LYS A 253 5.67 48.06 48.67
N ALA A 254 5.71 49.34 48.99
CA ALA A 254 6.55 49.85 50.07
C ALA A 254 6.03 49.40 51.44
N ASP A 255 6.97 49.13 52.34
CA ASP A 255 6.81 49.18 53.80
C ASP A 255 7.22 50.59 54.32
#